data_AF-A0AAN8X1K1-F1
#
_entry.id   AF-A0AAN8X1K1-F1
#
_cell.length_a   1.000
_cell.length_b   1.000
_cell.length_c   1.000
_cell.angle_alpha   90.00
_cell.angle_beta   90.00
_cell.angle_gamma   90.00
#
_symmetry.space_group_name_H-M   'P 1'
#
loop_
_entity.id
_entity.type
_entity.pdbx_description
1 polymer ?
#
loop_
_entity_poly.entity_id
_entity_poly.type
_entity_poly.pdbx_seq_one_letter_code
_entity_poly.pdbx_strand_id
1 'polypeptide(L)' 'IGLLEHLRDTYNCRYVGTARETRTGKPGLASTAQLNRKKMKRGTMDYKSCNGVLALKRKDNKVANILSSDAG' A
#
# COMPACT_ATOMS: atom_id res chain seq x y z
N ILE A 1 3.63 5.29 -8.60
CA ILE A 1 2.21 5.64 -8.37
C ILE A 1 1.54 6.23 -9.62
N GLY A 2 2.31 6.79 -10.57
CA GLY A 2 1.77 7.46 -11.75
C GLY A 2 0.74 6.71 -12.61
N LEU A 3 0.81 5.37 -12.76
CA LEU A 3 -0.26 4.64 -13.48
C LEU A 3 -1.60 4.70 -12.75
N LEU A 4 -1.59 4.54 -11.42
CA LEU A 4 -2.80 4.53 -10.61
C LEU A 4 -3.43 5.93 -10.58
N GLU A 5 -2.60 6.96 -10.46
CA GLU A 5 -3.05 8.36 -10.56
C GLU A 5 -3.61 8.66 -11.95
N HIS A 6 -2.92 8.27 -13.03
CA HIS A 6 -3.39 8.48 -14.41
C HIS A 6 -4.74 7.80 -14.68
N LEU A 7 -4.91 6.55 -14.24
CA LEU A 7 -6.17 5.83 -14.39
C LEU A 7 -7.32 6.51 -13.66
N ARG A 8 -7.08 7.03 -12.46
CA ARG A 8 -8.08 7.77 -11.69
C ARG A 8 -8.38 9.13 -12.34
N ASP A 9 -7.36 9.93 -12.60
CA ASP A 9 -7.54 11.34 -12.98
C ASP A 9 -8.02 11.49 -14.44
N THR A 10 -7.60 10.58 -15.34
CA THR A 10 -7.97 10.65 -16.76
C THR A 10 -9.21 9.84 -17.10
N TYR A 11 -9.41 8.69 -16.44
CA TYR A 11 -10.49 7.75 -16.81
C TYR A 11 -11.50 7.50 -15.69
N ASN A 12 -11.35 8.16 -14.53
CA ASN A 12 -12.17 7.93 -13.34
C ASN A 12 -12.20 6.45 -12.90
N CYS A 13 -11.14 5.71 -13.18
CA CYS A 13 -11.01 4.31 -12.83
C CYS A 13 -10.54 4.16 -11.38
N ARG A 14 -11.19 3.26 -10.66
CA ARG A 14 -10.76 2.85 -9.31
C ARG A 14 -9.90 1.60 -9.40
N TYR A 15 -8.82 1.59 -8.63
CA TYR A 15 -7.84 0.51 -8.65
C TYR A 15 -7.59 0.00 -7.25
N VAL A 16 -7.52 -1.32 -7.10
CA VAL A 16 -7.02 -1.99 -5.91
C VAL A 16 -6.08 -3.10 -6.37
N GLY A 17 -4.86 -3.13 -5.84
CA GLY A 17 -3.94 -4.21 -6.20
C GLY A 17 -2.68 -4.25 -5.37
N THR A 18 -1.96 -5.35 -5.49
CA THR A 18 -0.68 -5.54 -4.81
C THR A 18 0.43 -4.75 -5.50
N ALA A 19 1.38 -4.25 -4.73
CA ALA A 19 2.54 -3.54 -5.23
C ALA A 19 3.85 -4.15 -4.70
N ARG A 20 4.92 -4.02 -5.49
CA ARG A 20 6.28 -4.25 -4.98
C ARG A 20 6.63 -3.13 -4.01
N GLU A 21 7.33 -3.43 -2.92
CA GLU A 21 7.73 -2.44 -1.91
C GLU A 21 8.50 -1.26 -2.53
N THR A 22 9.36 -1.53 -3.52
CA THR A 22 10.14 -0.50 -4.22
C THR A 22 9.30 0.40 -5.14
N ARG A 23 8.01 0.08 -5.35
CA ARG A 23 7.10 0.77 -6.29
C ARG A 23 5.91 1.44 -5.60
N THR A 24 5.89 1.51 -4.28
CA THR A 24 4.82 2.17 -3.49
C THR A 24 4.95 3.68 -3.40
N GLY A 25 6.03 4.29 -3.93
CA GLY A 25 6.21 5.75 -3.93
C GLY A 25 6.72 6.35 -2.63
N LYS A 26 7.36 5.54 -1.77
CA LYS A 26 7.91 5.95 -0.45
C LYS A 26 6.88 6.68 0.44
N PRO A 27 5.73 6.06 0.74
CA PRO A 27 4.70 6.68 1.59
C PRO A 27 5.18 6.97 3.05
N GLY A 28 6.33 6.45 3.46
CA GLY A 28 6.80 6.53 4.85
C GLY A 28 6.23 5.41 5.73
N LEU A 29 5.86 4.29 5.13
CA LEU A 29 5.42 3.08 5.84
C LEU A 29 6.63 2.30 6.38
N ALA A 30 6.41 1.55 7.46
CA ALA A 30 7.35 0.61 8.02
C ALA A 30 7.91 -0.32 6.94
N SER A 31 9.20 -0.62 6.99
CA SER A 31 9.81 -1.53 6.02
C SER A 31 9.28 -2.95 6.17
N THR A 32 9.31 -3.72 5.08
CA THR A 32 8.97 -5.15 5.14
C THR A 32 9.80 -5.90 6.18
N ALA A 33 11.07 -5.52 6.34
CA ALA A 33 11.95 -6.08 7.36
C ALA A 33 11.47 -5.76 8.79
N GLN A 34 11.00 -4.54 9.05
CA GLN A 34 10.44 -4.18 10.36
C GLN A 34 9.16 -4.98 10.67
N LEU A 35 8.25 -5.10 9.70
CA LEU A 35 6.99 -5.82 9.85
C LEU A 35 7.16 -7.35 9.92
N ASN A 36 8.26 -7.89 9.37
CA ASN A 36 8.59 -9.32 9.48
C ASN A 36 9.27 -9.73 10.79
N ARG A 37 9.60 -8.79 11.69
CA ARG A 37 10.19 -9.12 12.99
C ARG A 37 9.23 -10.02 13.78
N LYS A 38 9.76 -11.04 14.47
CA LYS A 38 8.96 -12.00 15.27
C LYS A 38 8.03 -11.35 16.30
N LYS A 39 8.39 -10.16 16.79
CA LYS A 39 7.58 -9.38 17.74
C LYS A 39 6.30 -8.77 17.13
N MET A 40 6.22 -8.66 15.81
CA MET A 40 5.05 -8.12 15.12
C MET A 40 4.01 -9.23 14.97
N LYS A 41 2.78 -8.95 15.41
CA LYS A 41 1.69 -9.92 15.38
C LYS A 41 1.19 -10.11 13.95
N ARG A 42 0.67 -11.31 13.65
CA ARG A 42 -0.13 -11.52 12.43
C ARG A 42 -1.34 -10.59 12.48
N GLY A 43 -1.71 -10.05 11.33
CA GLY A 43 -2.77 -9.05 11.20
C GLY A 43 -2.32 -7.61 11.43
N THR A 44 -1.06 -7.34 11.83
CA THR A 44 -0.59 -5.94 11.93
C THR A 44 -0.68 -5.25 10.58
N MET A 45 -1.26 -4.04 10.59
CA MET A 45 -1.41 -3.19 9.42
C MET A 45 -0.69 -1.87 9.66
N ASP A 46 -0.07 -1.35 8.60
CA ASP A 46 0.50 -0.02 8.56
C ASP A 46 0.06 0.62 7.25
N TYR A 47 -0.56 1.79 7.32
CA TYR A 47 -1.17 2.39 6.15
C TYR A 47 -1.09 3.91 6.17
N LYS A 48 -1.15 4.50 4.98
CA LYS A 48 -1.18 5.93 4.78
C LYS A 48 -1.99 6.25 3.54
N SER A 49 -2.87 7.24 3.67
CA SER A 49 -3.59 7.81 2.54
C SER A 49 -2.97 9.15 2.18
N CYS A 50 -2.80 9.41 0.88
CA CYS A 50 -2.37 10.70 0.36
C CYS A 50 -2.95 10.89 -1.04
N ASN A 51 -3.52 12.06 -1.32
CA ASN A 51 -4.08 12.43 -2.62
C ASN A 51 -5.02 11.37 -3.20
N GLY A 52 -5.96 10.83 -2.41
CA GLY A 52 -6.90 9.81 -2.89
C GLY A 52 -6.27 8.46 -3.24
N VAL A 53 -5.08 8.17 -2.72
CA VAL A 53 -4.40 6.87 -2.83
C VAL A 53 -4.06 6.36 -1.44
N LEU A 54 -4.56 5.17 -1.11
CA LEU A 54 -4.21 4.42 0.09
C LEU A 54 -3.05 3.46 -0.22
N ALA A 55 -1.96 3.62 0.50
CA ALA A 55 -0.90 2.63 0.59
C ALA A 55 -1.01 1.87 1.90
N LEU A 56 -1.12 0.54 1.83
CA LEU A 56 -1.29 -0.36 2.97
C LEU A 56 -0.22 -1.45 2.94
N LYS A 57 0.38 -1.73 4.10
CA LYS A 57 1.13 -2.95 4.36
C LYS A 57 0.39 -3.79 5.38
N ARG A 58 0.18 -5.06 5.08
CA ARG A 58 -0.45 -6.03 5.99
C ARG A 58 0.53 -7.16 6.25
N LYS A 59 0.86 -7.37 7.52
CA LYS A 59 1.64 -8.52 7.99
C LYS A 59 0.69 -9.69 8.23
N ASP A 60 0.95 -10.80 7.56
CA ASP A 60 0.45 -12.11 7.93
C ASP A 60 1.63 -13.08 8.07
N ASN A 61 1.65 -14.22 7.38
CA ASN A 61 2.87 -15.05 7.29
C ASN A 61 4.01 -14.27 6.61
N LYS A 62 3.67 -13.51 5.57
CA LYS A 62 4.55 -12.54 4.89
C LYS A 62 3.90 -11.15 4.92
N VAL A 63 4.62 -10.12 4.48
CA VAL A 63 4.08 -8.77 4.33
C VAL A 63 3.58 -8.59 2.91
N ALA A 64 2.31 -8.22 2.77
CA ALA A 64 1.74 -7.78 1.51
C ALA A 64 1.71 -6.26 1.47
N ASN A 65 2.07 -5.67 0.33
CA ASN A 65 1.89 -4.24 0.07
C ASN A 65 0.74 -4.06 -0.92
N ILE A 66 -0.19 -3.18 -0.60
CA ILE A 66 -1.42 -2.92 -1.35
C ILE A 66 -1.46 -1.42 -1.65
N LEU A 67 -1.85 -1.08 -2.87
CA LEU A 67 -2.20 0.27 -3.29
C LEU A 67 -3.67 0.28 -3.72
N SER A 68 -4.41 1.28 -3.27
CA SER A 68 -5.81 1.49 -3.64
C SER A 68 -6.05 2.96 -3.98
N SER A 69 -6.75 3.26 -5.09
CA SER A 69 -7.41 4.55 -5.33
C SER A 69 -8.90 4.53 -5.00
N ASP A 70 -9.43 3.39 -4.58
CA ASP A 70 -10.80 3.25 -4.07
C ASP A 70 -10.81 3.47 -2.55
N ALA A 71 -10.20 4.57 -2.12
CA ALA A 71 -10.26 5.02 -0.74
C ALA A 71 -11.21 6.21 -0.71
N GLY A 72 -12.48 5.92 -0.42
CA GLY A 72 -13.55 6.90 -0.28
C GLY A 72 -13.31 7.89 0.84
#